data_AF-A0A371AV29-F1
#
_entry.id   AF-A0A371AV29-F1
#
_cell.length_a   1.000
_cell.length_b   1.000
_cell.length_c   1.000
_cell.angle_alpha   90.00
_cell.angle_beta   90.00
_cell.angle_gamma   90.00
#
_symmetry.space_group_name_H-M   'P 1'
#
loop_
_entity.id
_entity.type
_entity.pdbx_description
1 polymer ?
#
loop_
_entity_poly.entity_id
_entity_poly.type
_entity_poly.pdbx_seq_one_letter_code
_entity_poly.pdbx_strand_id
1 'polypeptide(L)'
;MASLKDEIVKQEKKVTQPKKSPVTKLTSTRNKKKNFASASIQVEPVMYQRFKQINQMNGQSNNAVIRNLIAQYVRENKELLDQEF
;
A
#
# COMPACT_ATOMS: atom_id res chain seq x y z
N MET A 1 30.42 45.15 11.47
CA MET A 1 30.74 43.78 11.00
C MET A 1 31.49 43.11 12.15
N ALA A 2 31.12 41.97 12.75
CA ALA A 2 30.37 40.83 12.27
C ALA A 2 29.28 40.39 13.28
N SER A 3 28.21 39.82 12.74
CA SER A 3 27.05 39.26 13.47
C SER A 3 27.17 37.73 13.46
N LEU A 4 27.26 37.13 14.65
CA LEU A 4 27.21 35.69 14.93
C LEU A 4 26.15 35.55 16.02
N LYS A 5 24.90 35.19 15.71
CA LYS A 5 24.38 33.81 15.63
C LYS A 5 24.79 32.96 16.83
N ASP A 6 23.75 32.39 17.45
CA ASP A 6 23.77 31.20 18.31
C ASP A 6 23.96 31.41 19.82
N GLU A 7 23.01 32.09 20.47
CA GLU A 7 22.87 31.99 21.93
C GLU A 7 21.44 32.23 22.44
N ILE A 8 20.47 31.40 22.01
CA ILE A 8 19.21 31.21 22.74
C ILE A 8 18.89 29.71 22.80
N VAL A 9 19.79 28.98 23.48
CA VAL A 9 19.55 27.64 23.98
C VAL A 9 19.40 27.76 25.49
N LYS A 10 18.16 27.76 25.99
CA LYS A 10 17.72 27.20 27.29
C LYS A 10 16.36 27.76 27.70
N GLN A 11 15.41 26.85 27.91
CA GLN A 11 14.39 26.80 28.97
C GLN A 11 13.15 26.06 28.43
N GLU A 12 13.13 24.74 28.55
CA GLU A 12 12.44 24.05 29.65
C GLU A 12 10.90 24.14 29.57
N LYS A 13 10.28 23.17 28.87
CA LYS A 13 9.05 22.52 29.35
C LYS A 13 9.10 21.03 29.03
N LYS A 14 9.65 20.27 29.98
CA LYS A 14 9.45 18.82 30.09
C LYS A 14 7.96 18.56 30.34
N VAL A 15 7.22 18.19 29.31
CA VAL A 15 5.89 17.57 29.47
C VAL A 15 6.11 16.08 29.61
N THR A 16 6.19 15.64 30.86
CA THR A 16 6.21 14.23 31.27
C THR A 16 4.93 13.56 30.80
N GLN A 17 4.98 12.81 29.70
CA GLN A 17 3.85 11.98 29.28
C GLN A 17 3.71 10.79 30.24
N PRO A 18 2.50 10.49 30.75
CA PRO A 18 2.28 9.41 31.69
C PRO A 18 2.52 8.04 31.01
N LYS A 19 3.29 7.18 31.69
CA LYS A 19 3.52 5.78 31.31
C LYS A 19 2.18 5.06 31.19
N LYS A 20 1.78 4.72 29.95
CA LYS A 20 0.62 3.87 29.70
C LYS A 20 0.89 2.46 30.26
N SER A 21 -0.11 1.95 30.95
CA SER A 21 -0.20 0.65 31.62
C SER A 21 0.15 -0.54 30.71
N PRO A 22 0.56 -1.70 31.27
CA PRO A 22 1.08 -2.85 30.53
C PRO A 22 0.00 -3.67 29.78
N VAL A 23 -1.15 -3.07 29.42
CA VAL A 23 -2.29 -3.76 28.79
C VAL A 23 -2.50 -3.31 27.33
N THR A 24 -1.46 -2.79 26.67
CA THR A 24 -1.54 -2.44 25.24
C THR A 24 -0.34 -3.00 24.46
N LYS A 25 -0.16 -4.32 24.53
CA LYS A 25 0.82 -5.06 23.71
C LYS A 25 0.19 -6.26 23.00
N LEU A 26 -1.06 -6.15 22.53
CA LEU A 26 -1.77 -7.23 21.82
C LEU A 26 -2.13 -6.92 20.36
N THR A 27 -1.59 -5.86 19.75
CA THR A 27 -1.83 -5.55 18.33
C THR A 27 -0.56 -5.14 17.58
N SER A 28 0.57 -5.81 17.84
CA SER A 28 1.84 -5.50 17.15
C SER A 28 2.40 -6.65 16.31
N THR A 29 1.57 -7.61 15.90
CA THR A 29 2.00 -8.76 15.06
C THR A 29 1.16 -8.95 13.79
N ARG A 30 0.17 -8.09 13.50
CA ARG A 30 -0.71 -8.22 12.32
C ARG A 30 -0.37 -7.32 11.13
N ASN A 31 0.75 -6.60 11.17
CA ASN A 31 1.14 -5.62 10.14
C ASN A 31 2.35 -6.08 9.30
N LYS A 32 2.39 -7.33 8.84
CA LYS A 32 3.21 -7.62 7.65
C LYS A 32 2.53 -6.91 6.48
N LYS A 33 2.99 -5.69 6.16
CA LYS A 33 2.60 -5.00 4.92
C LYS A 33 2.82 -5.98 3.78
N LYS A 34 1.74 -6.38 3.10
CA LYS A 34 1.86 -7.18 1.89
C LYS A 34 2.66 -6.34 0.89
N ASN A 35 3.82 -6.84 0.48
CA ASN A 35 4.60 -6.21 -0.57
C ASN A 35 3.88 -6.48 -1.88
N PHE A 36 3.20 -5.48 -2.43
CA PHE A 36 2.60 -5.55 -3.75
C PHE A 36 3.61 -5.00 -4.76
N ALA A 37 3.85 -5.75 -5.84
CA ALA A 37 4.60 -5.24 -6.97
C ALA A 37 3.72 -4.31 -7.81
N SER A 38 4.31 -3.24 -8.34
CA SER A 38 3.71 -2.41 -9.38
C SER A 38 4.25 -2.82 -10.75
N ALA A 39 3.36 -2.92 -11.74
CA ALA A 39 3.71 -3.22 -13.12
C ALA A 39 3.04 -2.20 -14.05
N SER A 40 3.74 -1.82 -15.13
CA SER A 40 3.19 -1.00 -16.22
C SER A 40 2.88 -1.91 -17.40
N ILE A 41 1.71 -1.72 -18.03
CA ILE A 41 1.22 -2.57 -19.12
C ILE A 41 0.72 -1.66 -20.24
N GLN A 42 1.05 -2.00 -21.48
CA GLN A 42 0.47 -1.35 -22.65
C GLN A 42 -0.83 -2.06 -23.04
N VAL A 43 -1.89 -1.28 -23.22
CA VAL A 43 -3.23 -1.77 -23.59
C VAL A 43 -3.81 -0.88 -24.68
N GLU A 44 -4.73 -1.43 -25.47
CA GLU A 44 -5.46 -0.64 -26.47
C GLU A 44 -6.29 0.46 -25.75
N PRO A 45 -6.16 1.74 -26.14
CA PRO A 45 -6.75 2.86 -25.40
C PRO A 45 -8.28 2.80 -25.29
N VAL A 46 -8.98 2.43 -26.36
CA VAL A 46 -10.46 2.41 -26.39
C VAL A 46 -11.00 1.32 -25.48
N MET A 47 -10.38 0.14 -25.48
CA MET A 47 -10.69 -0.96 -24.57
C MET A 47 -10.48 -0.57 -23.12
N TYR A 48 -9.35 0.09 -22.81
CA TYR A 48 -9.08 0.51 -21.43
C TYR A 48 -10.08 1.56 -20.92
N GLN A 49 -10.51 2.48 -21.78
CA GLN A 49 -11.55 3.45 -21.43
C GLN A 49 -12.88 2.76 -21.12
N ARG A 50 -13.32 1.82 -21.97
CA ARG A 50 -14.54 1.04 -21.75
C ARG A 50 -14.45 0.21 -20.47
N PHE A 51 -13.32 -0.44 -20.24
CA PHE A 51 -13.04 -1.17 -19.00
C PHE A 51 -13.20 -0.27 -17.75
N LYS A 52 -12.63 0.93 -17.78
CA LYS A 52 -12.77 1.90 -16.67
C LYS A 52 -14.22 2.32 -16.45
N GLN A 53 -14.97 2.60 -17.51
CA GLN A 53 -16.38 3.00 -17.42
C GLN A 53 -17.23 1.89 -16.79
N ILE A 54 -17.07 0.65 -17.24
CA ILE A 54 -17.78 -0.52 -16.70
C ILE A 54 -17.48 -0.67 -15.20
N ASN A 55 -16.20 -0.62 -14.82
CA ASN A 55 -15.81 -0.77 -13.42
C ASN A 55 -16.38 0.35 -12.55
N GLN A 56 -16.39 1.58 -13.05
CA GLN A 56 -16.98 2.72 -12.35
C GLN A 56 -18.49 2.54 -12.15
N MET A 57 -19.21 2.09 -13.17
CA MET A 57 -20.65 1.80 -13.06
C MET A 57 -20.94 0.70 -12.03
N ASN A 58 -20.04 -0.27 -11.91
CA ASN A 58 -20.15 -1.37 -10.95
C ASN A 58 -19.58 -1.02 -9.56
N GLY A 59 -19.09 0.20 -9.33
CA GLY A 59 -18.47 0.60 -8.06
C GLY A 59 -17.17 -0.14 -7.73
N GLN A 60 -16.48 -0.67 -8.73
CA GLN A 60 -15.25 -1.45 -8.57
C GLN A 60 -14.02 -0.63 -8.94
N SER A 61 -12.92 -0.81 -8.19
CA SER A 61 -11.63 -0.22 -8.57
C SER A 61 -11.00 -1.03 -9.71
N ASN A 62 -10.43 -0.35 -10.71
CA ASN A 62 -9.71 -0.98 -11.82
C ASN A 62 -8.66 -1.99 -11.33
N ASN A 63 -7.89 -1.63 -10.28
CA ASN A 63 -6.86 -2.50 -9.73
C ASN A 63 -7.43 -3.76 -9.05
N ALA A 64 -8.61 -3.68 -8.42
CA ALA A 64 -9.25 -4.87 -7.87
C ALA A 64 -9.68 -5.83 -8.97
N VAL A 65 -10.29 -5.30 -10.03
CA VAL A 65 -10.73 -6.10 -11.17
C VAL A 65 -9.53 -6.75 -11.88
N ILE A 66 -8.46 -5.99 -12.15
CA ILE A 66 -7.23 -6.54 -12.74
C ILE A 66 -6.63 -7.64 -11.87
N ARG A 67 -6.53 -7.43 -10.55
CA ARG A 67 -6.04 -8.48 -9.63
C ARG A 67 -6.89 -9.74 -9.68
N ASN A 68 -8.21 -9.60 -9.77
CA ASN A 68 -9.12 -10.74 -9.85
C ASN A 68 -8.96 -11.47 -11.19
N LEU A 69 -8.82 -10.74 -12.30
CA LEU A 69 -8.55 -11.32 -13.62
C LEU A 69 -7.23 -12.09 -13.65
N ILE A 70 -6.16 -11.51 -13.07
CA ILE A 70 -4.86 -12.19 -12.94
C ILE A 70 -5.02 -13.46 -12.10
N ALA A 71 -5.70 -13.38 -10.95
CA ALA A 71 -5.89 -14.53 -10.07
C ALA A 71 -6.72 -15.63 -10.72
N GLN A 72 -7.74 -15.27 -11.49
CA GLN A 72 -8.55 -16.21 -12.25
C GLN A 72 -7.72 -16.89 -13.34
N TYR A 73 -6.97 -16.12 -14.13
CA TYR A 73 -6.10 -16.65 -15.17
C TYR A 73 -5.07 -17.64 -14.59
N VAL A 74 -4.40 -17.30 -13.49
CA VAL A 74 -3.44 -18.19 -12.82
C VAL A 74 -4.11 -19.47 -12.32
N ARG A 75 -5.33 -19.37 -11.78
CA ARG A 75 -6.08 -20.54 -11.28
C ARG A 75 -6.46 -21.49 -12.41
N GLU A 76 -6.97 -20.94 -13.51
CA GLU A 76 -7.42 -21.71 -14.68
C GLU A 76 -6.25 -22.39 -15.41
N ASN A 77 -5.07 -21.78 -15.35
CA ASN A 77 -3.86 -22.27 -16.01
C ASN A 77 -2.85 -22.89 -15.04
N LYS A 78 -3.31 -23.31 -13.85
CA LYS A 78 -2.43 -23.87 -12.81
C LYS A 78 -1.63 -25.07 -13.31
N GLU A 79 -2.21 -25.88 -14.19
CA GLU A 79 -1.56 -27.04 -14.79
C GLU A 79 -0.32 -26.67 -15.63
N LEU A 80 -0.30 -25.49 -16.24
CA LEU A 80 0.88 -24.98 -16.98
C LEU A 80 2.03 -24.61 -16.04
N LEU A 81 1.72 -24.32 -14.77
CA LEU A 81 2.70 -23.99 -13.73
C LEU A 81 3.17 -25.25 -12.99
N ASP A 82 2.28 -26.23 -12.83
CA ASP A 82 2.59 -27.53 -12.22
C ASP A 82 3.41 -28.44 -13.18
N GLN A 83 3.56 -28.06 -14.46
CA GLN A 83 4.46 -28.71 -15.42
C GLN A 83 5.94 -28.30 -15.24
N GLU A 84 6.25 -27.36 -14.37
CA GLU A 84 7.64 -27.16 -13.91
C GLU A 84 7.91 -28.05 -12.70
N PHE A 85 8.17 -29.34 -12.96
CA PHE A 85 9.19 -30.25 -12.40
C PHE A 85 8.86 -31.73 -12.70
#